data_AF-A0AAW1UCD6-F1
#
_entry.id   AF-A0AAW1UCD6-F1
#
_cell.length_a   1.000
_cell.length_b   1.000
_cell.length_c   1.000
_cell.angle_alpha   90.00
_cell.angle_beta   90.00
_cell.angle_gamma   90.00
#
_symmetry.space_group_name_H-M   'P 1'
#
loop_
_entity.id
_entity.type
_entity.pdbx_description
1 polymer ?
#
loop_
_entity_poly.entity_id
_entity_poly.type
_entity_poly.pdbx_seq_one_letter_code
_entity_poly.pdbx_strand_id
1 'polypeptide(L)'
;MPYVTHLTPKVINILKPFNVQIAHQPQNQIRQLYTNLKSKIPIDKRSHLVYSIPCKNCDKVYIGRTAQRLQGILKGHKYAKTANTALNKHKQSEKHDFDYGRTRILTAERNLKSREMLDMIFIQMNIDNTVNNKTDIKGLSSIYTPLL
;
A
#
# COMPACT_ATOMS: atom_id res chain seq x y z
N MET A 1 3.05 -18.18 37.83
CA MET A 1 3.57 -19.57 37.75
C MET A 1 2.75 -20.38 36.74
N PRO A 2 3.35 -21.17 35.84
CA PRO A 2 2.59 -22.05 34.94
C PRO A 2 1.75 -23.07 35.69
N TYR A 3 0.58 -23.40 35.15
CA TYR A 3 -0.32 -24.37 35.75
C TYR A 3 0.15 -25.79 35.43
N VAL A 4 0.53 -26.52 36.47
CA VAL A 4 0.83 -27.96 36.48
C VAL A 4 -0.26 -28.68 37.26
N THR A 5 -1.00 -29.57 36.59
CA THR A 5 -2.24 -30.22 37.06
C THR A 5 -2.15 -30.81 38.48
N HIS A 6 -1.05 -31.46 38.84
CA HIS A 6 -0.92 -32.15 40.13
C HIS A 6 -0.18 -31.38 41.23
N LEU A 7 0.52 -30.29 40.87
CA LEU A 7 1.35 -29.52 41.80
C LEU A 7 0.72 -28.19 42.18
N THR A 8 0.12 -27.51 41.21
CA THR A 8 -0.43 -26.16 41.38
C THR A 8 -1.56 -26.10 42.40
N PRO A 9 -2.52 -27.05 42.43
CA PRO A 9 -3.56 -27.08 43.46
C PRO A 9 -3.00 -27.26 44.89
N LYS A 10 -1.94 -28.08 45.04
CA LYS A 10 -1.29 -28.30 46.35
C LYS A 10 -0.63 -27.03 46.85
N VAL A 11 0.09 -26.33 45.98
CA VAL A 11 0.77 -25.06 46.30
C VAL A 11 -0.25 -23.97 46.64
N ILE A 12 -1.36 -23.86 45.90
CA ILE A 12 -2.44 -22.92 46.20
C ILE A 12 -3.03 -23.18 47.59
N ASN A 13 -3.29 -24.44 47.94
CA ASN A 13 -3.84 -24.81 49.25
C ASN A 13 -2.88 -24.47 50.41
N ILE A 14 -1.58 -24.65 50.24
CA ILE A 14 -0.57 -24.30 51.26
C ILE A 14 -0.51 -22.78 51.46
N LEU A 15 -0.67 -21.99 50.40
CA LEU A 15 -0.53 -20.53 50.44
C LEU A 15 -1.83 -19.79 50.82
N LYS A 16 -2.98 -20.49 50.80
CA LYS A 16 -4.30 -19.96 51.14
C LYS A 16 -4.39 -19.31 52.54
N PRO A 17 -3.82 -19.89 53.62
CA PRO A 17 -3.86 -19.28 54.96
C PRO A 17 -3.08 -17.97 55.07
N PHE A 18 -2.10 -17.77 54.18
CA PHE A 18 -1.28 -16.57 54.13
C PHE A 18 -1.89 -15.46 53.25
N ASN A 19 -3.11 -15.67 52.75
CA ASN A 19 -3.84 -14.74 51.88
C ASN A 19 -3.08 -14.35 50.59
N VAL A 20 -2.27 -15.26 50.06
CA VAL A 20 -1.48 -15.05 48.83
C VAL A 20 -2.25 -15.58 47.62
N GLN A 21 -2.42 -14.74 46.59
CA GLN A 21 -3.03 -15.13 45.32
C GLN A 21 -1.95 -15.47 44.29
N ILE A 22 -2.11 -16.61 43.59
CA ILE A 22 -1.18 -17.06 42.56
C ILE A 22 -1.77 -16.76 41.18
N ALA A 23 -1.08 -15.94 40.40
CA ALA A 23 -1.41 -15.72 38.99
C ALA A 23 -0.76 -16.79 38.09
N HIS A 24 -1.53 -17.36 37.18
CA HIS A 24 -1.02 -18.30 36.18
C HIS A 24 -0.48 -17.58 34.94
N GLN A 25 0.71 -17.99 34.52
CA GLN A 25 1.33 -17.48 33.30
C GLN A 25 1.78 -18.67 32.45
N PRO A 26 1.42 -18.73 31.16
CA PRO A 26 1.87 -19.79 30.27
C PRO A 26 3.39 -19.73 30.08
N GLN A 27 4.03 -20.91 29.98
CA GLN A 27 5.47 -21.03 29.72
C GLN A 27 5.87 -20.50 28.34
N ASN A 28 5.04 -20.78 27.33
CA ASN A 28 5.26 -20.32 25.97
C ASN A 28 4.30 -19.18 25.66
N GLN A 29 4.80 -17.95 25.69
CA GLN A 29 4.01 -16.82 25.22
C GLN A 29 3.95 -16.83 23.69
N ILE A 30 2.84 -16.41 23.08
CA ILE A 30 2.69 -16.30 21.62
C ILE A 30 3.84 -15.46 21.02
N ARG A 31 4.29 -14.42 21.72
CA ARG A 31 5.44 -13.59 21.33
C ARG A 31 6.79 -14.33 21.31
N GLN A 32 6.95 -15.40 22.09
CA GLN A 32 8.15 -16.24 22.08
C GLN A 32 8.09 -17.27 20.95
N LEU A 33 6.89 -17.74 20.60
CA LEU A 33 6.67 -18.69 19.50
C LEU A 33 6.68 -18.02 18.12
N TYR A 34 6.26 -16.76 18.04
CA TYR A 34 6.17 -15.99 16.81
C TYR A 34 6.93 -14.68 16.93
N THR A 35 7.89 -14.46 16.04
CA THR A 35 8.54 -13.16 15.89
C THR A 35 7.55 -12.15 15.32
N ASN A 36 7.50 -10.93 15.89
CA ASN A 36 6.69 -9.82 15.36
C ASN A 36 7.14 -9.31 13.97
N LEU A 37 8.16 -9.91 13.35
CA LEU A 37 8.55 -9.58 11.99
C LEU A 37 7.51 -10.13 11.01
N LYS A 38 6.52 -9.30 10.67
CA LYS A 38 5.73 -9.52 9.47
C LYS A 38 6.67 -9.48 8.26
N SER A 39 6.60 -10.51 7.42
CA SER A 39 7.30 -10.51 6.13
C SER A 39 6.87 -9.30 5.30
N LYS A 40 7.85 -8.57 4.73
CA LYS A 40 7.55 -7.44 3.86
C LYS A 40 6.79 -7.92 2.63
N ILE A 41 5.67 -7.27 2.32
CA ILE A 41 4.90 -7.58 1.10
C ILE A 41 5.68 -7.06 -0.11
N PRO A 42 5.96 -7.91 -1.13
CA PRO A 42 6.58 -7.48 -2.38
C PRO A 42 5.78 -6.37 -3.06
N ILE A 43 6.46 -5.45 -3.73
CA ILE A 43 5.89 -4.24 -4.35
C ILE A 43 4.69 -4.60 -5.25
N ASP A 44 4.83 -5.60 -6.11
CA ASP A 44 3.82 -6.00 -7.11
C ASP A 44 2.54 -6.56 -6.49
N LYS A 45 2.62 -7.08 -5.25
CA LYS A 45 1.50 -7.68 -4.52
C LYS A 45 0.79 -6.67 -3.61
N ARG A 46 1.28 -5.44 -3.51
CA ARG A 46 0.63 -4.37 -2.76
C ARG A 46 -0.59 -3.83 -3.51
N SER A 47 -1.55 -3.30 -2.77
CA SER A 47 -2.79 -2.71 -3.25
C SER A 47 -3.07 -1.40 -2.51
N HIS A 48 -4.06 -0.64 -2.97
CA HIS A 48 -4.42 0.66 -2.43
C HIS A 48 -3.28 1.70 -2.56
N LEU A 49 -2.81 1.91 -3.79
CA LEU A 49 -1.60 2.67 -4.09
C LEU A 49 -1.89 3.83 -5.03
N VAL A 50 -1.04 4.86 -4.94
CA VAL A 50 -0.75 5.75 -6.07
C VAL A 50 0.64 5.37 -6.57
N TYR A 51 0.77 5.14 -7.87
CA TYR A 51 1.99 4.66 -8.50
C TYR A 51 2.31 5.49 -9.74
N SER A 52 3.55 5.40 -10.20
CA SER A 52 4.01 6.03 -11.42
C SER A 52 4.70 5.05 -12.36
N ILE A 53 4.48 5.21 -13.66
CA ILE A 53 5.10 4.42 -14.73
C ILE A 53 5.83 5.39 -15.67
N PRO A 54 7.17 5.32 -15.76
CA PRO A 54 7.91 6.18 -16.67
C PRO A 54 7.75 5.71 -18.12
N CYS A 55 7.77 6.67 -19.04
CA CYS A 55 7.95 6.39 -20.46
C CYS A 55 9.41 5.93 -20.71
N LYS A 56 9.62 5.02 -21.66
CA LYS A 56 10.97 4.59 -22.06
C LYS A 56 11.67 5.59 -22.97
N ASN A 57 10.88 6.36 -23.71
CA ASN A 57 11.35 7.14 -24.85
C ASN A 57 11.41 8.65 -24.56
N CYS A 58 10.80 9.11 -23.47
CA CYS A 58 10.83 10.51 -23.05
C CYS A 58 10.74 10.60 -21.52
N ASP A 59 10.98 11.80 -20.98
CA ASP A 59 10.98 12.05 -19.54
C ASP A 59 9.57 12.11 -18.92
N LYS A 60 8.54 11.82 -19.71
CA LYS A 60 7.15 11.84 -19.23
C LYS A 60 6.83 10.61 -18.39
N VAL A 61 5.92 10.79 -17.45
CA VAL A 61 5.50 9.78 -16.49
C VAL A 61 3.97 9.69 -16.47
N TYR A 62 3.43 8.48 -16.41
CA TYR A 62 2.02 8.27 -16.09
C TYR A 62 1.85 8.06 -14.60
N ILE A 63 0.90 8.75 -13.97
CA ILE A 63 0.55 8.59 -12.57
C ILE A 63 -0.84 7.98 -12.49
N GLY A 64 -1.01 6.97 -11.65
CA GLY A 64 -2.31 6.32 -11.49
C GLY A 64 -2.55 5.83 -10.08
N ARG A 65 -3.83 5.77 -9.72
CA ARG A 65 -4.31 5.14 -8.49
C ARG A 65 -4.86 3.75 -8.73
N THR A 66 -4.80 2.90 -7.72
CA THR A 66 -5.49 1.60 -7.74
C THR A 66 -5.91 1.12 -6.37
N ALA A 67 -7.06 0.46 -6.28
CA ALA A 67 -7.46 -0.35 -5.11
C ALA A 67 -7.02 -1.81 -5.24
N GLN A 68 -6.68 -2.26 -6.45
CA GLN A 68 -6.29 -3.63 -6.76
C GLN A 68 -4.78 -3.84 -6.57
N ARG A 69 -4.33 -5.09 -6.71
CA ARG A 69 -2.89 -5.41 -6.69
C ARG A 69 -2.18 -4.80 -7.90
N LEU A 70 -1.02 -4.19 -7.67
CA LEU A 70 -0.26 -3.49 -8.70
C LEU A 70 0.03 -4.38 -9.92
N GLN A 71 0.41 -5.65 -9.72
CA GLN A 71 0.70 -6.57 -10.84
C GLN A 71 -0.47 -6.69 -11.82
N GLY A 72 -1.72 -6.68 -11.32
CA GLY A 72 -2.91 -6.88 -12.15
C GLY A 72 -3.16 -5.67 -13.02
N ILE A 73 -2.99 -4.49 -12.44
CA ILE A 73 -3.10 -3.20 -13.12
C ILE A 73 -2.02 -3.06 -14.19
N LEU A 74 -0.76 -3.36 -13.87
CA LEU A 74 0.35 -3.28 -14.84
C LEU A 74 0.14 -4.24 -16.02
N LYS A 75 -0.31 -5.48 -15.76
CA LYS A 75 -0.69 -6.42 -16.83
C LYS A 75 -1.84 -5.88 -17.66
N GLY A 76 -2.86 -5.32 -17.02
CA GLY A 76 -3.99 -4.67 -17.70
C GLY A 76 -3.51 -3.58 -18.66
N HIS A 77 -2.67 -2.66 -18.19
CA HIS A 77 -2.11 -1.60 -19.02
C HIS A 77 -1.23 -2.12 -20.16
N LYS A 78 -0.41 -3.15 -19.91
CA LYS A 78 0.48 -3.72 -20.92
C LYS A 78 -0.28 -4.38 -22.08
N TYR A 79 -1.40 -5.05 -21.78
CA TYR A 79 -2.15 -5.84 -22.78
C TYR A 79 -3.45 -5.17 -23.25
N ALA A 80 -3.82 -4.02 -22.67
CA ALA A 80 -5.00 -3.26 -23.10
C ALA A 80 -4.81 -2.70 -24.50
N LYS A 81 -5.69 -3.09 -25.43
CA LYS A 81 -5.71 -2.60 -26.82
C LYS A 81 -6.54 -1.31 -27.00
N THR A 82 -7.22 -0.84 -25.97
CA THR A 82 -8.18 0.27 -26.05
C THR A 82 -7.49 1.63 -26.01
N ALA A 83 -7.77 2.51 -26.98
CA ALA A 83 -7.15 3.83 -27.10
C ALA A 83 -7.60 4.87 -26.04
N ASN A 84 -8.51 4.50 -25.13
CA ASN A 84 -9.15 5.48 -24.25
C ASN A 84 -8.32 5.88 -23.02
N THR A 85 -7.23 5.18 -22.72
CA THR A 85 -6.36 5.51 -21.57
C THR A 85 -5.27 6.49 -21.96
N ALA A 86 -4.84 7.35 -21.03
CA ALA A 86 -3.75 8.30 -21.24
C ALA A 86 -2.45 7.61 -21.73
N LEU A 87 -2.12 6.46 -21.13
CA LEU A 87 -1.01 5.59 -21.54
C LEU A 87 -1.11 5.20 -23.03
N ASN A 88 -2.25 4.68 -23.45
CA ASN A 88 -2.42 4.20 -24.83
C ASN A 88 -2.47 5.35 -25.83
N LYS A 89 -3.03 6.51 -25.46
CA LYS A 89 -2.98 7.72 -26.29
C LYS A 89 -1.55 8.14 -26.56
N HIS A 90 -0.72 8.28 -25.52
CA HIS A 90 0.70 8.65 -25.68
C HIS A 90 1.48 7.61 -26.48
N LYS A 91 1.24 6.32 -26.23
CA LYS A 91 1.83 5.23 -27.00
C LYS A 91 1.48 5.29 -28.50
N GLN A 92 0.24 5.66 -28.85
CA GLN A 92 -0.19 5.76 -30.24
C GLN A 92 0.28 7.06 -30.90
N SER A 93 0.16 8.20 -30.21
CA SER A 93 0.47 9.52 -30.78
C SER A 93 1.98 9.75 -30.91
N GLU A 94 2.75 9.37 -29.89
CA GLU A 94 4.20 9.59 -29.85
C GLU A 94 4.99 8.34 -30.26
N LYS A 95 4.32 7.21 -30.53
CA LYS A 95 4.94 5.90 -30.84
C LYS A 95 5.93 5.44 -29.76
N HIS A 96 5.65 5.78 -28.51
CA HIS A 96 6.47 5.45 -27.35
C HIS A 96 5.97 4.20 -26.61
N ASP A 97 6.80 3.62 -25.75
CA ASP A 97 6.42 2.52 -24.86
C ASP A 97 6.74 2.83 -23.40
N PHE A 98 6.04 2.18 -22.47
CA PHE A 98 6.20 2.42 -21.03
C PHE A 98 7.06 1.34 -20.37
N ASP A 99 7.86 1.75 -19.38
CA ASP A 99 8.68 0.84 -18.59
C ASP A 99 7.93 0.37 -17.34
N TYR A 100 7.14 -0.69 -17.50
CA TYR A 100 6.44 -1.33 -16.39
C TYR A 100 7.39 -1.94 -15.34
N GLY A 101 8.65 -2.22 -15.67
CA GLY A 101 9.66 -2.72 -14.73
C GLY A 101 10.19 -1.64 -13.79
N ARG A 102 10.18 -0.37 -14.24
CA ARG A 102 10.55 0.81 -13.44
C ARG A 102 9.36 1.50 -12.78
N THR A 103 8.26 0.77 -12.57
CA THR A 103 7.10 1.28 -11.83
C THR A 103 7.51 1.63 -10.39
N ARG A 104 7.13 2.84 -9.93
CA ARG A 104 7.40 3.29 -8.56
C ARG A 104 6.10 3.46 -7.79
N ILE A 105 6.09 3.09 -6.52
CA ILE A 105 5.00 3.42 -5.60
C ILE A 105 5.28 4.82 -5.05
N LEU A 106 4.36 5.76 -5.25
CA LEU A 106 4.44 7.11 -4.70
C LEU A 106 3.91 7.14 -3.27
N THR A 107 2.74 6.52 -3.04
CA THR A 107 2.16 6.38 -1.70
C THR A 107 1.20 5.20 -1.63
N ALA A 108 0.84 4.79 -0.41
CA ALA A 108 -0.15 3.75 -0.13
C ALA A 108 -1.21 4.31 0.82
N GLU A 109 -2.46 4.36 0.37
CA GLU A 109 -3.59 4.89 1.13
C GLU A 109 -4.83 4.03 0.92
N ARG A 110 -5.38 3.52 2.03
CA ARG A 110 -6.52 2.60 2.04
C ARG A 110 -7.83 3.35 1.84
N ASN A 111 -7.95 4.55 2.42
CA ASN A 111 -9.12 5.38 2.25
C ASN A 111 -9.22 5.83 0.80
N LEU A 112 -10.37 5.59 0.17
CA LEU A 112 -10.57 5.96 -1.23
C LEU A 112 -10.38 7.46 -1.41
N LYS A 113 -11.12 8.30 -0.68
CA LYS A 113 -11.13 9.77 -0.84
C LYS A 113 -9.75 10.37 -0.68
N SER A 114 -9.02 9.96 0.36
CA SER A 114 -7.65 10.41 0.58
C SER A 114 -6.73 9.99 -0.56
N ARG A 115 -6.88 8.75 -1.06
CA ARG A 115 -6.12 8.29 -2.23
C ARG A 115 -6.48 9.04 -3.51
N GLU A 116 -7.74 9.40 -3.70
CA GLU A 116 -8.17 10.23 -4.84
C GLU A 116 -7.51 11.59 -4.80
N MET A 117 -7.50 12.23 -3.62
CA MET A 117 -6.83 13.50 -3.42
C MET A 117 -5.32 13.41 -3.66
N LEU A 118 -4.66 12.37 -3.14
CA LEU A 118 -3.24 12.15 -3.35
C LEU A 118 -2.89 11.94 -4.83
N ASP A 119 -3.70 11.17 -5.56
CA ASP A 119 -3.53 10.98 -7.01
C ASP A 119 -3.59 12.33 -7.75
N MET A 120 -4.60 13.15 -7.47
CA MET A 120 -4.73 14.50 -8.03
C MET A 120 -3.54 15.40 -7.70
N ILE A 121 -3.08 15.37 -6.44
CA ILE A 121 -1.91 16.14 -5.98
C ILE A 121 -0.65 15.70 -6.74
N PHE A 122 -0.40 14.40 -6.85
CA PHE A 122 0.79 13.89 -7.55
C PHE A 122 0.78 14.24 -9.03
N ILE A 123 -0.39 14.21 -9.68
CA ILE A 123 -0.54 14.67 -11.07
C ILE A 123 -0.26 16.18 -11.15
N GLN A 124 -0.82 16.99 -10.25
CA GLN A 124 -0.64 18.44 -10.24
C GLN A 124 0.82 18.85 -10.01
N MET A 125 1.52 18.19 -9.08
CA MET A 125 2.95 18.42 -8.82
C MET A 125 3.84 18.06 -10.02
N ASN A 126 3.35 17.22 -10.94
CA ASN A 126 4.10 16.78 -12.12
C ASN A 126 3.43 17.27 -13.42
N ILE A 127 2.71 18.40 -13.39
CA ILE A 127 1.86 18.86 -14.49
C ILE A 127 2.60 18.95 -15.85
N ASP A 128 3.89 19.32 -15.84
CA ASP A 128 4.69 19.49 -17.05
C ASP A 128 5.19 18.16 -17.64
N ASN A 129 5.36 17.15 -16.78
CA ASN A 129 5.97 15.86 -17.11
C ASN A 129 4.97 14.70 -17.07
N THR A 130 3.69 14.96 -16.83
CA THR A 130 2.67 13.92 -16.71
C THR A 130 1.95 13.65 -18.03
N VAL A 131 1.66 12.37 -18.29
CA VAL A 131 0.87 11.92 -19.45
C VAL A 131 -0.64 11.99 -19.16
N ASN A 132 -1.04 12.16 -17.90
CA ASN A 132 -2.43 12.18 -17.47
C ASN A 132 -3.26 13.29 -18.14
N ASN A 133 -4.59 13.11 -18.18
CA ASN A 133 -5.46 14.13 -18.74
C ASN A 133 -5.68 15.24 -17.70
N LYS A 134 -5.78 16.50 -18.13
CA LYS A 134 -6.11 17.63 -17.23
C LYS A 134 -7.47 17.47 -16.52
N THR A 135 -8.35 16.61 -17.05
CA THR A 135 -9.61 16.23 -16.39
C THR A 135 -9.40 15.51 -15.07
N ASP A 136 -8.24 14.84 -14.90
CA ASP A 136 -7.95 13.97 -13.77
C ASP A 136 -7.72 14.77 -12.47
N ILE A 137 -7.56 16.10 -12.55
CA ILE A 137 -7.32 17.01 -11.42
C ILE A 137 -8.56 17.86 -11.08
N LYS A 138 -9.67 17.73 -11.82
CA LYS A 138 -10.86 18.60 -11.65
C LYS A 138 -11.49 18.59 -10.25
N GLY A 139 -11.27 17.53 -9.46
CA GLY A 139 -11.74 17.43 -8.09
C GLY A 139 -10.87 18.16 -7.06
N LEU A 140 -9.71 18.70 -7.46
CA LEU A 140 -8.82 19.45 -6.59
C LEU A 140 -9.31 20.90 -6.48
N SER A 141 -9.55 21.37 -5.26
CA SER A 141 -9.90 22.77 -5.02
C SER A 141 -8.73 23.69 -5.38
N SER A 142 -9.02 24.83 -6.00
CA SER A 142 -8.04 25.89 -6.29
C SER A 142 -7.32 26.43 -5.06
N ILE A 143 -7.85 26.16 -3.85
CA ILE A 143 -7.21 26.53 -2.59
C ILE A 143 -5.87 25.80 -2.39
N TYR A 144 -5.74 24.58 -2.94
CA TYR A 144 -4.53 23.78 -2.78
C TYR A 144 -3.45 24.10 -3.81
N THR A 145 -3.78 24.73 -4.94
CA THR A 145 -2.80 25.00 -6.01
C THR A 145 -1.61 25.88 -5.61
N PRO A 146 -1.73 26.86 -4.68
CA PRO A 146 -0.58 27.65 -4.23
C PRO A 146 0.35 26.89 -3.28
N LEU A 147 -0.05 25.72 -2.78
CA LEU A 147 0.71 24.91 -1.81
C LEU A 147 1.47 23.74 -2.48
N LEU A 148 1.28 23.57 -3.79
CA LEU A 148 1.79 22.45 -4.59
C LEU A 148 2.81 22.95 -5.60
#